data_AF-A0A268HBG1-F1
#
_entry.id   AF-A0A268HBG1-F1
#
_cell.length_a   1.000
_cell.length_b   1.000
_cell.length_c   1.000
_cell.angle_alpha   90.00
_cell.angle_beta   90.00
_cell.angle_gamma   90.00
#
_symmetry.space_group_name_H-M   'P 1'
#
loop_
_entity.id
_entity.type
_entity.pdbx_description
1 polymer ?
#
loop_
_entity_poly.entity_id
_entity_poly.type
_entity_poly.pdbx_seq_one_letter_code
_entity_poly.pdbx_strand_id
1 'polypeptide(L)'
;MQRRPLFGFAILVLFLVGVYFLLPNLQPIVSLFSIFGVAGLLAITLHEAGHVIGGKVMGMQFGYFVAGPFHIEKGRKGIRIRENRNWGLIGGVALMHPAEGRSEDRLRKDLAVMTMSGPLTSLALGLLMLAVWYTSGIEFFAICSMFHGVILFATILPLPNGQFQTDGTAFFHLIKRTNEAKSKIQSALLTGEMYGAKRPLQWSSSMYKACQEKMDRATDVKEVFIEAMFVFYVEADRDGIMPAIDRQINHFRIKPDKKSAIYYGPFLEWRMLADALCGTLDNQKLSEYAAGVSSLSDGTYSRMQAMVAWSRQDGDKALMYSKEAFAPYEKLNGFGVLEREWTRMLATRIRTSAKTIA
;
A
#
# COMPACT_ATOMS: atom_id res chain seq x y z
N MET A 1 3.62 -13.40 15.40
CA MET A 1 2.27 -13.42 14.80
C MET A 1 1.69 -12.02 14.86
N GLN A 2 1.61 -11.30 13.75
CA GLN A 2 0.83 -10.07 13.69
C GLN A 2 -0.64 -10.45 13.90
N ARG A 3 -1.31 -9.85 14.90
CA ARG A 3 -2.75 -10.04 15.13
C ARG A 3 -3.47 -9.56 13.86
N ARG A 4 -4.26 -10.42 13.22
CA ARG A 4 -4.90 -10.06 11.95
C ARG A 4 -6.28 -9.43 12.19
N PRO A 5 -6.61 -8.32 11.50
CA PRO A 5 -7.92 -7.67 11.56
C PRO A 5 -9.10 -8.64 11.48
N LEU A 6 -9.20 -9.46 10.43
CA LEU A 6 -10.35 -10.35 10.24
C LEU A 6 -10.59 -11.29 11.42
N PHE A 7 -9.53 -11.88 11.97
CA PHE A 7 -9.62 -12.73 13.16
C PHE A 7 -10.12 -11.95 14.39
N GLY A 8 -9.66 -10.71 14.58
CA GLY A 8 -10.16 -9.83 15.64
C GLY A 8 -11.64 -9.49 15.49
N PHE A 9 -12.08 -9.18 14.27
CA PHE A 9 -13.50 -8.95 13.96
C PHE A 9 -14.34 -10.20 14.20
N ALA A 10 -13.87 -11.38 13.81
CA ALA A 10 -14.58 -12.64 14.03
C ALA A 10 -14.78 -12.94 15.53
N ILE A 11 -13.73 -12.74 16.36
CA ILE A 11 -13.84 -12.89 17.81
C ILE A 11 -14.86 -11.90 18.38
N LEU A 12 -14.80 -10.64 17.96
CA LEU A 12 -15.73 -9.61 18.43
C LEU A 12 -17.18 -9.98 18.11
N VAL A 13 -17.45 -10.43 16.88
CA VAL A 13 -18.80 -10.86 16.46
C VAL A 13 -19.26 -12.05 17.28
N LEU A 14 -18.43 -13.09 17.43
CA LEU A 14 -18.78 -14.27 18.24
C LEU A 14 -19.04 -13.90 19.71
N PHE A 15 -18.24 -12.99 20.27
CA PHE A 15 -18.44 -12.48 21.62
C PHE A 15 -19.78 -11.75 21.75
N LEU A 16 -20.10 -10.82 20.84
CA LEU A 16 -21.35 -10.09 20.84
C LEU A 16 -22.56 -11.03 20.69
N VAL A 17 -22.49 -12.02 19.80
CA VAL A 17 -23.52 -13.06 19.64
C VAL A 17 -23.68 -13.87 20.91
N GLY A 18 -22.58 -14.29 21.54
CA GLY A 18 -22.62 -15.01 22.81
C GLY A 18 -23.30 -14.19 23.92
N VAL A 19 -22.92 -12.93 24.09
CA VAL A 19 -23.55 -12.02 25.07
C VAL A 19 -25.04 -11.82 24.76
N TYR A 20 -25.42 -11.65 23.49
CA TYR A 20 -26.81 -11.46 23.08
C TYR A 20 -27.72 -12.62 23.50
N PHE A 21 -27.27 -13.87 23.29
CA PHE A 21 -28.07 -15.05 23.60
C PHE A 21 -27.96 -15.50 25.07
N LEU A 22 -26.82 -15.30 25.73
CA LEU A 22 -26.59 -15.78 27.09
C LEU A 22 -27.02 -14.77 28.17
N LEU A 23 -27.05 -13.47 27.84
CA LEU A 23 -27.33 -12.40 28.79
C LEU A 23 -28.46 -11.50 28.26
N PRO A 24 -29.74 -11.90 28.39
CA PRO A 24 -30.89 -11.16 27.83
C PRO A 24 -30.93 -9.69 28.26
N ASN A 25 -30.54 -9.38 29.50
CA ASN A 25 -30.49 -8.02 30.03
C ASN A 25 -29.52 -7.09 29.27
N LEU A 26 -28.56 -7.66 28.52
CA LEU A 26 -27.58 -6.90 27.73
C LEU A 26 -27.94 -6.85 26.23
N GLN A 27 -29.03 -7.49 25.79
CA GLN A 27 -29.42 -7.50 24.36
C GLN A 27 -29.59 -6.11 23.75
N PRO A 28 -30.24 -5.13 24.41
CA PRO A 28 -30.38 -3.78 23.84
C PRO A 28 -29.01 -3.11 23.63
N ILE A 29 -28.09 -3.31 24.57
CA ILE A 29 -26.73 -2.75 24.53
C ILE A 29 -25.96 -3.39 23.37
N VAL A 30 -25.98 -4.72 23.25
CA VAL A 30 -25.32 -5.43 22.14
C VAL A 30 -25.88 -5.01 20.79
N SER A 31 -27.21 -4.87 20.68
CA SER A 31 -27.87 -4.43 19.45
C SER A 31 -27.43 -3.02 19.05
N LEU A 32 -27.38 -2.10 20.01
CA LEU A 32 -26.92 -0.73 19.80
C LEU A 32 -25.46 -0.70 19.33
N PHE A 33 -24.55 -1.38 20.01
CA PHE A 33 -23.14 -1.46 19.60
C PHE A 33 -22.97 -2.10 18.21
N SER A 34 -23.77 -3.11 17.89
CA SER A 34 -23.74 -3.76 16.57
C SER A 34 -24.19 -2.81 15.47
N ILE A 35 -25.28 -2.06 15.70
CA ILE A 35 -25.77 -1.03 14.78
C ILE A 35 -24.71 0.06 14.58
N PHE A 36 -24.11 0.55 15.65
CA PHE A 36 -23.03 1.55 15.58
C PHE A 36 -21.82 1.03 14.81
N GLY A 37 -21.40 -0.22 15.07
CA GLY A 37 -20.28 -0.84 14.39
C GLY A 37 -20.53 -1.01 12.89
N VAL A 38 -21.71 -1.49 12.50
CA VAL A 38 -22.10 -1.65 11.09
C VAL A 38 -22.22 -0.29 10.40
N ALA A 39 -22.90 0.67 11.01
CA ALA A 39 -23.07 2.01 10.45
C ALA A 39 -21.73 2.74 10.26
N GLY A 40 -20.83 2.65 11.25
CA GLY A 40 -19.49 3.21 11.17
C GLY A 40 -18.65 2.57 10.07
N LEU A 41 -18.66 1.23 9.97
CA LEU A 41 -17.93 0.52 8.90
C LEU A 41 -18.48 0.87 7.52
N LEU A 42 -19.80 0.96 7.36
CA LEU A 42 -20.43 1.39 6.11
C LEU A 42 -20.02 2.81 5.73
N ALA A 43 -20.05 3.73 6.69
CA ALA A 43 -19.70 5.12 6.43
C ALA A 43 -18.24 5.27 5.97
N ILE A 44 -17.29 4.57 6.61
CA ILE A 44 -15.88 4.52 6.17
C ILE A 44 -15.77 3.92 4.77
N THR A 45 -16.39 2.77 4.55
CA THR A 45 -16.33 2.03 3.27
C THR A 45 -16.83 2.91 2.12
N LEU A 46 -17.96 3.58 2.32
CA LEU A 46 -18.59 4.40 1.29
C LEU A 46 -17.84 5.72 1.06
N HIS A 47 -17.23 6.30 2.11
CA HIS A 47 -16.35 7.46 1.98
C HIS A 47 -15.16 7.15 1.06
N GLU A 48 -14.43 6.09 1.36
CA GLU A 48 -13.29 5.66 0.56
C GLU A 48 -13.68 5.23 -0.87
N ALA A 49 -14.85 4.60 -1.02
CA ALA A 49 -15.42 4.32 -2.34
C ALA A 49 -15.65 5.61 -3.15
N GLY A 50 -16.00 6.71 -2.48
CA GLY A 50 -16.06 8.05 -3.07
C GLY A 50 -14.75 8.47 -3.71
N HIS A 51 -13.61 8.28 -3.04
CA HIS A 51 -12.28 8.54 -3.64
C HIS A 51 -12.01 7.68 -4.87
N VAL A 52 -12.34 6.39 -4.81
CA VAL A 52 -12.18 5.48 -5.94
C VAL A 52 -13.02 5.93 -7.13
N ILE A 53 -14.29 6.29 -6.90
CA ILE A 53 -15.19 6.81 -7.94
C ILE A 53 -14.62 8.11 -8.53
N GLY A 54 -14.22 9.06 -7.69
CA GLY A 54 -13.61 10.31 -8.13
C GLY A 54 -12.36 10.10 -8.99
N GLY A 55 -11.45 9.23 -8.55
CA GLY A 55 -10.27 8.86 -9.32
C GLY A 55 -10.64 8.20 -10.66
N LYS A 56 -11.64 7.32 -10.68
CA LYS A 56 -12.12 6.67 -11.92
C LYS A 56 -12.72 7.65 -12.90
N VAL A 57 -13.53 8.60 -12.44
CA VAL A 57 -14.09 9.69 -13.26
C VAL A 57 -12.97 10.50 -13.93
N MET A 58 -11.83 10.69 -13.23
CA MET A 58 -10.67 11.40 -13.78
C MET A 58 -9.75 10.52 -14.65
N GLY A 59 -10.06 9.23 -14.81
CA GLY A 59 -9.30 8.27 -15.60
C GLY A 59 -8.06 7.73 -14.88
N MET A 60 -8.02 7.77 -13.55
CA MET A 60 -6.97 7.15 -12.76
C MET A 60 -7.12 5.63 -12.70
N GLN A 61 -6.00 4.94 -12.53
CA GLN A 61 -5.96 3.49 -12.41
C GLN A 61 -6.21 3.08 -10.95
N PHE A 62 -7.01 2.03 -10.76
CA PHE A 62 -7.29 1.52 -9.42
C PHE A 62 -6.12 0.64 -8.97
N GLY A 63 -5.52 0.98 -7.83
CA GLY A 63 -4.51 0.15 -7.16
C GLY A 63 -5.20 -0.82 -6.21
N TYR A 64 -5.60 -0.32 -5.06
CA TYR A 64 -6.34 -1.08 -4.05
C TYR A 64 -7.24 -0.17 -3.20
N PHE A 65 -8.13 -0.81 -2.45
CA PHE A 65 -9.03 -0.21 -1.50
C PHE A 65 -9.13 -1.10 -0.25
N VAL A 66 -8.95 -0.55 0.94
CA VAL A 66 -9.08 -1.25 2.21
C VAL A 66 -10.26 -0.67 2.98
N ALA A 67 -11.12 -1.54 3.50
CA ALA A 67 -12.18 -1.16 4.44
C ALA A 67 -12.32 -2.22 5.52
N GLY A 68 -12.02 -1.83 6.77
CA GLY A 68 -12.02 -2.73 7.91
C GLY A 68 -11.13 -3.96 7.70
N PRO A 69 -11.67 -5.19 7.81
CA PRO A 69 -10.89 -6.41 7.66
C PRO A 69 -10.62 -6.81 6.20
N PHE A 70 -11.14 -6.07 5.21
CA PHE A 70 -11.06 -6.44 3.80
C PHE A 70 -10.11 -5.53 3.04
N HIS A 71 -9.26 -6.15 2.22
CA HIS A 71 -8.38 -5.51 1.25
C HIS A 71 -8.82 -5.93 -0.15
N ILE A 72 -9.21 -4.97 -0.96
CA ILE A 72 -9.77 -5.15 -2.30
C ILE A 72 -8.77 -4.61 -3.31
N GLU A 73 -8.25 -5.47 -4.18
CA GLU A 73 -7.24 -5.12 -5.17
C GLU A 73 -7.63 -5.65 -6.56
N LYS A 74 -6.96 -5.18 -7.61
CA LYS A 74 -7.14 -5.75 -8.95
C LYS A 74 -6.40 -7.09 -9.06
N GLY A 75 -7.15 -8.18 -9.25
CA GLY A 75 -6.63 -9.54 -9.47
C GLY A 75 -6.56 -9.96 -10.94
N ARG A 76 -6.22 -11.23 -11.19
CA ARG A 76 -6.06 -11.77 -12.55
C ARG A 76 -7.34 -11.73 -13.39
N LYS A 77 -8.51 -12.00 -12.81
CA LYS A 77 -9.79 -12.13 -13.53
C LYS A 77 -10.83 -11.07 -13.11
N GLY A 78 -10.40 -9.98 -12.49
CA GLY A 78 -11.31 -8.97 -11.94
C GLY A 78 -10.85 -8.50 -10.57
N ILE A 79 -11.80 -8.18 -9.70
CA ILE A 79 -11.54 -7.73 -8.34
C ILE A 79 -11.15 -8.94 -7.48
N ARG A 80 -10.13 -8.79 -6.64
CA ARG A 80 -9.69 -9.79 -5.66
C ARG A 80 -9.89 -9.21 -4.26
N ILE A 81 -10.55 -9.98 -3.40
CA ILE A 81 -10.71 -9.65 -1.99
C ILE A 81 -9.72 -10.50 -1.18
N ARG A 82 -9.02 -9.85 -0.26
CA ARG A 82 -8.06 -10.43 0.66
C ARG A 82 -8.33 -9.93 2.08
N GLU A 83 -7.79 -10.64 3.06
CA GLU A 83 -7.74 -10.16 4.43
C GLU A 83 -6.78 -8.96 4.51
N ASN A 84 -7.24 -7.87 5.14
CA ASN A 84 -6.38 -6.79 5.56
C ASN A 84 -5.43 -7.32 6.65
N ARG A 85 -4.12 -7.18 6.46
CA ARG A 85 -3.08 -7.65 7.40
C ARG A 85 -2.60 -6.57 8.37
N ASN A 86 -3.07 -5.33 8.22
CA ASN A 86 -2.59 -4.17 8.97
C ASN A 86 -3.74 -3.42 9.68
N TRP A 87 -3.69 -3.40 11.01
CA TRP A 87 -4.65 -2.62 11.82
C TRP A 87 -4.61 -1.13 11.52
N GLY A 88 -3.47 -0.59 11.08
CA GLY A 88 -3.34 0.81 10.70
C GLY A 88 -4.13 1.20 9.45
N LEU A 89 -4.59 0.23 8.64
CA LEU A 89 -5.38 0.48 7.43
C LEU A 89 -6.89 0.28 7.65
N ILE A 90 -7.32 -0.11 8.85
CA ILE A 90 -8.74 -0.39 9.16
C ILE A 90 -9.62 0.84 8.98
N GLY A 91 -9.05 2.03 9.18
CA GLY A 91 -9.74 3.32 9.04
C GLY A 91 -10.17 3.66 7.61
N GLY A 92 -9.84 2.84 6.62
CA GLY A 92 -10.12 3.11 5.21
C GLY A 92 -8.87 3.62 4.49
N VAL A 93 -8.57 3.05 3.32
CA VAL A 93 -7.55 3.59 2.41
C VAL A 93 -7.94 3.27 0.97
N ALA A 94 -8.03 4.29 0.12
CA ALA A 94 -8.13 4.15 -1.34
C ALA A 94 -6.84 4.60 -2.04
N LEU A 95 -6.18 3.67 -2.76
CA LEU A 95 -5.03 3.98 -3.60
C LEU A 95 -5.41 3.99 -5.08
N MET A 96 -5.19 5.14 -5.72
CA MET A 96 -5.34 5.33 -7.16
C MET A 96 -4.02 5.79 -7.76
N HIS A 97 -3.60 5.18 -8.86
CA HIS A 97 -2.42 5.58 -9.61
C HIS A 97 -2.82 6.55 -10.74
N PRO A 98 -2.05 7.61 -10.97
CA PRO A 98 -2.30 8.47 -12.11
C PRO A 98 -2.07 7.72 -13.41
N ALA A 99 -2.80 8.12 -14.46
CA ALA A 99 -2.54 7.61 -15.80
C ALA A 99 -1.20 8.13 -16.32
N GLU A 100 -0.55 7.35 -17.18
CA GLU A 100 0.72 7.72 -17.82
C GLU A 100 0.59 9.00 -18.66
N GLY A 101 1.69 9.75 -18.77
CA GLY A 101 1.78 10.92 -19.64
C GLY A 101 0.94 12.13 -19.23
N ARG A 102 0.41 12.17 -18.01
CA ARG A 102 -0.36 13.31 -17.51
C ARG A 102 0.54 14.51 -17.24
N SER A 103 0.14 15.68 -17.72
CA SER A 103 0.78 16.94 -17.34
C SER A 103 0.54 17.25 -15.85
N GLU A 104 1.42 18.03 -15.24
CA GLU A 104 1.32 18.45 -13.83
C GLU A 104 -0.04 19.08 -13.52
N ASP A 105 -0.50 20.00 -14.38
CA ASP A 105 -1.77 20.70 -14.19
C ASP A 105 -2.99 19.78 -14.33
N ARG A 106 -2.92 18.77 -15.21
CA ARG A 106 -4.00 17.79 -15.34
C ARG A 106 -4.01 16.87 -14.13
N LEU A 107 -2.85 16.37 -13.71
CA LEU A 107 -2.74 15.49 -12.55
C LEU A 107 -3.18 16.18 -11.26
N ARG A 108 -2.88 17.48 -11.10
CA ARG A 108 -3.39 18.28 -9.98
C ARG A 108 -4.92 18.29 -9.92
N LYS A 109 -5.59 18.44 -11.07
CA LYS A 109 -7.06 18.35 -11.15
C LYS A 109 -7.56 16.94 -10.82
N ASP A 110 -6.90 15.92 -11.37
CA ASP A 110 -7.25 14.52 -11.14
C ASP A 110 -7.21 14.19 -9.63
N LEU A 111 -6.12 14.56 -8.96
CA LEU A 111 -5.94 14.39 -7.51
C LEU A 111 -6.92 15.22 -6.69
N ALA A 112 -7.22 16.45 -7.11
CA ALA A 112 -8.16 17.32 -6.38
C ALA A 112 -9.58 16.74 -6.40
N VAL A 113 -10.04 16.29 -7.57
CA VAL A 113 -11.36 15.64 -7.69
C VAL A 113 -11.39 14.34 -6.90
N MET A 114 -10.37 13.48 -7.02
CA MET A 114 -10.27 12.24 -6.24
C MET A 114 -10.35 12.52 -4.73
N THR A 115 -9.55 13.46 -4.23
CA THR A 115 -9.47 13.82 -2.81
C THR A 115 -10.82 14.36 -2.29
N MET A 116 -11.48 15.24 -3.03
CA MET A 116 -12.75 15.82 -2.58
C MET A 116 -13.95 14.85 -2.70
N SER A 117 -13.83 13.81 -3.52
CA SER A 117 -14.95 12.89 -3.78
C SER A 117 -15.36 12.05 -2.56
N GLY A 118 -14.43 11.72 -1.66
CA GLY A 118 -14.77 11.03 -0.39
C GLY A 118 -15.66 11.90 0.51
N PRO A 119 -15.24 13.11 0.88
CA PRO A 119 -16.08 14.06 1.61
C PRO A 119 -17.44 14.35 0.94
N LEU A 120 -17.47 14.58 -0.37
CA LEU A 120 -18.75 14.80 -1.08
C LEU A 120 -19.68 13.58 -1.02
N THR A 121 -19.13 12.37 -1.10
CA THR A 121 -19.88 11.13 -0.94
C THR A 121 -20.45 11.00 0.47
N SER A 122 -19.66 11.31 1.50
CA SER A 122 -20.15 11.33 2.89
C SER A 122 -21.26 12.35 3.09
N LEU A 123 -21.14 13.56 2.54
CA LEU A 123 -22.18 14.57 2.63
C LEU A 123 -23.49 14.10 1.95
N ALA A 124 -23.39 13.63 0.71
CA ALA A 124 -24.55 13.18 -0.06
C ALA A 124 -25.28 12.00 0.62
N LEU A 125 -24.52 11.01 1.07
CA LEU A 125 -25.09 9.85 1.77
C LEU A 125 -25.62 10.21 3.15
N GLY A 126 -24.97 11.11 3.89
CA GLY A 126 -25.49 11.61 5.17
C GLY A 126 -26.87 12.24 5.01
N LEU A 127 -27.01 13.16 4.05
CA LEU A 127 -28.29 13.82 3.76
C LEU A 127 -29.35 12.82 3.26
N LEU A 128 -28.98 11.87 2.40
CA LEU A 128 -29.87 10.82 1.94
C LEU A 128 -30.38 9.96 3.10
N MET A 129 -29.50 9.49 3.97
CA MET A 129 -29.88 8.65 5.11
C MET A 129 -30.73 9.44 6.13
N LEU A 130 -30.47 10.74 6.30
CA LEU A 130 -31.31 11.60 7.13
C LEU A 130 -32.74 11.72 6.56
N ALA A 131 -32.88 11.89 5.24
CA ALA A 131 -34.18 11.94 4.58
C ALA A 131 -34.93 10.60 4.66
N VAL A 132 -34.22 9.48 4.50
CA VAL A 132 -34.82 8.14 4.67
C VAL A 132 -35.24 7.89 6.11
N TRP A 133 -34.45 8.31 7.10
CA TRP A 133 -34.86 8.24 8.51
C TRP A 133 -36.13 9.05 8.76
N TYR A 134 -36.19 10.30 8.27
CA TYR A 134 -37.35 11.17 8.47
C TYR A 134 -38.66 10.57 7.94
N THR A 135 -38.59 9.79 6.86
CA THR A 135 -39.76 9.15 6.24
C THR A 135 -40.08 7.77 6.81
N SER A 136 -39.08 7.01 7.24
CA SER A 136 -39.26 5.62 7.69
C SER A 136 -39.35 5.45 9.21
N GLY A 137 -38.79 6.39 9.99
CA GLY A 137 -38.64 6.28 11.45
C GLY A 137 -37.61 5.22 11.90
N ILE A 138 -36.83 4.63 10.98
CA ILE A 138 -35.87 3.57 11.33
C ILE A 138 -34.55 4.19 11.79
N GLU A 139 -34.26 4.07 13.10
CA GLU A 139 -33.08 4.66 13.77
C GLU A 139 -31.72 4.29 13.14
N PHE A 140 -31.63 3.13 12.47
CA PHE A 140 -30.42 2.76 11.72
C PHE A 140 -29.99 3.85 10.74
N PHE A 141 -30.94 4.47 10.03
CA PHE A 141 -30.63 5.52 9.05
C PHE A 141 -30.19 6.83 9.71
N ALA A 142 -30.74 7.19 10.88
CA ALA A 142 -30.25 8.33 11.66
C ALA A 142 -28.79 8.11 12.09
N ILE A 143 -28.48 6.91 12.59
CA ILE A 143 -27.12 6.55 13.00
C ILE A 143 -26.17 6.54 11.80
N CYS A 144 -26.57 6.01 10.64
CA CYS A 144 -25.80 6.11 9.40
C CYS A 144 -25.53 7.57 8.99
N SER A 145 -26.56 8.42 9.02
CA SER A 145 -26.42 9.86 8.74
C SER A 145 -25.41 10.51 9.68
N MET A 146 -25.52 10.23 10.98
CA MET A 146 -24.59 10.72 12.00
C MET A 146 -23.14 10.32 11.68
N PHE A 147 -22.87 9.04 11.39
CA PHE A 147 -21.51 8.59 11.07
C PHE A 147 -20.96 9.21 9.78
N HIS A 148 -21.78 9.37 8.74
CA HIS A 148 -21.37 10.08 7.54
C HIS A 148 -21.02 11.55 7.82
N GLY A 149 -21.78 12.21 8.69
CA GLY A 149 -21.45 13.56 9.18
C GLY A 149 -20.14 13.60 9.96
N VAL A 150 -19.94 12.67 10.91
CA VAL A 150 -18.69 12.57 11.69
C VAL A 150 -17.48 12.39 10.78
N ILE A 151 -17.55 11.46 9.82
CA ILE A 151 -16.45 11.23 8.87
C ILE A 151 -16.20 12.45 7.99
N LEU A 152 -17.26 13.11 7.49
CA LEU A 152 -17.13 14.34 6.71
C LEU A 152 -16.33 15.41 7.47
N PHE A 153 -16.69 15.69 8.71
CA PHE A 153 -15.99 16.69 9.50
C PHE A 153 -14.57 16.25 9.88
N ALA A 154 -14.38 14.97 10.23
CA ALA A 154 -13.06 14.43 10.54
C ALA A 154 -12.08 14.49 9.36
N THR A 155 -12.59 14.43 8.12
CA THR A 155 -11.78 14.40 6.89
C THR A 155 -11.64 15.75 6.20
N ILE A 156 -12.54 16.72 6.45
CA ILE A 156 -12.38 18.10 5.91
C ILE A 156 -11.56 18.98 6.85
N LEU A 157 -11.73 18.85 8.17
CA LEU A 157 -11.09 19.75 9.11
C LEU A 157 -9.58 19.48 9.22
N PRO A 158 -8.74 20.50 9.38
CA PRO A 158 -7.31 20.31 9.58
C PRO A 158 -7.04 19.68 10.96
N LEU A 159 -6.11 18.73 11.03
CA LEU A 159 -5.67 18.16 12.30
C LEU A 159 -4.63 19.06 12.98
N PRO A 160 -4.73 19.30 14.30
CA PRO A 160 -3.87 20.26 15.02
C PRO A 160 -2.37 19.89 15.04
N ASN A 161 -2.01 18.64 14.74
CA ASN A 161 -0.63 18.17 14.81
C ASN A 161 0.06 17.99 13.44
N GLY A 162 -0.61 18.28 12.32
CA GLY A 162 -0.02 18.27 10.96
C GLY A 162 0.58 16.94 10.46
N GLN A 163 0.63 15.88 11.28
CA GLN A 163 1.28 14.60 10.95
C GLN A 163 0.47 13.73 9.97
N PHE A 164 -0.85 13.94 9.91
CA PHE A 164 -1.72 13.30 8.92
C PHE A 164 -2.49 14.38 8.16
N GLN A 165 -2.37 14.35 6.84
CA GLN A 165 -3.07 15.27 5.96
C GLN A 165 -4.51 14.76 5.79
N THR A 166 -5.49 15.56 6.21
CA THR A 166 -6.91 15.28 5.94
C THR A 166 -7.24 15.61 4.48
N ASP A 167 -8.35 15.10 3.96
CA ASP A 167 -8.79 15.36 2.59
C ASP A 167 -8.99 16.85 2.31
N GLY A 168 -9.57 17.57 3.28
CA GLY A 168 -9.76 19.02 3.16
C GLY A 168 -8.43 19.76 3.04
N THR A 169 -7.44 19.41 3.87
CA THR A 169 -6.09 19.98 3.77
C THR A 169 -5.41 19.59 2.46
N ALA A 170 -5.47 18.32 2.04
CA ALA A 170 -4.92 17.85 0.78
C ALA A 170 -5.52 18.58 -0.43
N PHE A 171 -6.84 18.73 -0.47
CA PHE A 171 -7.55 19.46 -1.50
C PHE A 171 -7.16 20.94 -1.52
N PHE A 172 -7.10 21.59 -0.34
CA PHE A 172 -6.68 22.98 -0.22
C PHE A 172 -5.30 23.21 -0.83
N HIS A 173 -4.31 22.37 -0.49
CA HIS A 173 -2.98 22.48 -1.08
C HIS A 173 -3.00 22.34 -2.60
N LEU A 174 -3.77 21.40 -3.15
CA LEU A 174 -3.90 21.17 -4.60
C LEU A 174 -4.55 22.35 -5.34
N ILE A 175 -5.51 23.03 -4.71
CA ILE A 175 -6.15 24.22 -5.29
C ILE A 175 -5.24 25.44 -5.16
N LYS A 176 -4.57 25.62 -4.01
CA LYS A 176 -3.66 26.74 -3.76
C LYS A 176 -2.27 26.59 -4.37
N ARG A 177 -1.96 25.44 -4.97
CA ARG A 177 -0.68 25.15 -5.64
C ARG A 177 0.53 25.36 -4.71
N THR A 178 0.40 24.96 -3.45
CA THR A 178 1.47 25.11 -2.47
C THR A 178 2.64 24.16 -2.76
N ASN A 179 3.76 24.30 -2.04
CA ASN A 179 4.91 23.42 -2.21
C ASN A 179 4.60 21.96 -1.84
N GLU A 180 3.72 21.74 -0.87
CA GLU A 180 3.22 20.40 -0.51
C GLU A 180 2.47 19.76 -1.67
N ALA A 181 1.62 20.54 -2.37
CA ALA A 181 0.94 20.05 -3.57
C ALA A 181 1.92 19.70 -4.68
N LYS A 182 2.94 20.54 -4.93
CA LYS A 182 3.99 20.24 -5.90
C LYS A 182 4.69 18.93 -5.56
N SER A 183 5.12 18.74 -4.31
CA SER A 183 5.77 17.50 -3.85
C SER A 183 4.87 16.27 -4.06
N LYS A 184 3.58 16.38 -3.71
CA LYS A 184 2.58 15.32 -3.92
C LYS A 184 2.38 14.98 -5.40
N ILE A 185 2.32 15.99 -6.26
CA ILE A 185 2.18 15.80 -7.71
C ILE A 185 3.44 15.16 -8.29
N GLN A 186 4.64 15.59 -7.90
CA GLN A 186 5.90 14.98 -8.34
C GLN A 186 6.00 13.50 -7.93
N SER A 187 5.65 13.19 -6.68
CA SER A 187 5.58 11.81 -6.19
C SER A 187 4.58 10.96 -6.99
N ALA A 188 3.42 11.54 -7.33
CA ALA A 188 2.41 10.89 -8.15
C ALA A 188 2.89 10.68 -9.59
N LEU A 189 3.60 11.64 -10.21
CA LEU A 189 4.20 11.48 -11.54
C LEU A 189 5.22 10.34 -11.57
N LEU A 190 6.13 10.30 -10.59
CA LEU A 190 7.09 9.21 -10.44
C LEU A 190 6.40 7.87 -10.30
N THR A 191 5.38 7.79 -9.45
CA THR A 191 4.58 6.57 -9.29
C THR A 191 3.87 6.19 -10.59
N GLY A 192 3.31 7.15 -11.32
CA GLY A 192 2.66 6.91 -12.61
C GLY A 192 3.62 6.31 -13.64
N GLU A 193 4.84 6.84 -13.74
CA GLU A 193 5.89 6.30 -14.61
C GLU A 193 6.31 4.90 -14.15
N MET A 194 6.52 4.70 -12.84
CA MET A 194 6.95 3.43 -12.25
C MET A 194 5.96 2.28 -12.48
N TYR A 195 4.67 2.57 -12.42
CA TYR A 195 3.59 1.59 -12.63
C TYR A 195 3.12 1.52 -14.09
N GLY A 196 3.71 2.35 -14.96
CA GLY A 196 3.32 2.48 -16.36
C GLY A 196 3.70 1.28 -17.23
N ALA A 197 3.38 1.33 -18.52
CA ALA A 197 3.57 0.24 -19.47
C ALA A 197 5.06 -0.04 -19.77
N LYS A 198 5.90 0.99 -19.70
CA LYS A 198 7.32 0.95 -20.06
C LYS A 198 8.16 0.29 -18.97
N ARG A 199 9.15 -0.54 -19.34
CA ARG A 199 10.14 -1.05 -18.37
C ARG A 199 11.04 0.09 -17.84
N PRO A 200 11.74 -0.10 -16.71
CA PRO A 200 12.51 0.98 -16.07
C PRO A 200 13.51 1.70 -16.96
N LEU A 201 14.26 0.99 -17.80
CA LEU A 201 15.23 1.61 -18.72
C LEU A 201 14.59 2.55 -19.75
N GLN A 202 13.30 2.40 -20.02
CA GLN A 202 12.55 3.23 -20.96
C GLN A 202 11.82 4.41 -20.28
N TRP A 203 11.96 4.57 -18.96
CA TRP A 203 11.39 5.70 -18.25
C TRP A 203 12.08 7.02 -18.60
N SER A 204 11.40 8.12 -18.30
CA SER A 204 11.87 9.47 -18.56
C SER A 204 13.28 9.75 -18.00
N SER A 205 14.23 10.03 -18.90
CA SER A 205 15.60 10.38 -18.52
C SER A 205 15.69 11.72 -17.79
N SER A 206 14.75 12.66 -18.03
CA SER A 206 14.70 13.92 -17.27
C SER A 206 14.23 13.68 -15.83
N MET A 207 13.28 12.78 -15.61
CA MET A 207 12.85 12.37 -14.27
C MET A 207 13.97 11.64 -13.53
N TYR A 208 14.71 10.74 -14.22
CA TYR A 208 15.89 10.09 -13.65
C TYR A 208 16.91 11.11 -13.14
N LYS A 209 17.30 12.10 -13.97
CA LYS A 209 18.24 13.15 -13.57
C LYS A 209 17.74 13.98 -12.38
N ALA A 210 16.46 14.37 -12.40
CA ALA A 210 15.87 15.12 -11.28
C ALA A 210 15.87 14.31 -9.97
N CYS A 211 15.59 13.00 -10.04
CA CYS A 211 15.67 12.11 -8.88
C CYS A 211 17.11 12.00 -8.36
N GLN A 212 18.10 11.84 -9.23
CA GLN A 212 19.51 11.81 -8.84
C GLN A 212 19.93 13.10 -8.13
N GLU A 213 19.63 14.27 -8.72
CA GLU A 213 19.96 15.56 -8.10
C GLU A 213 19.32 15.74 -6.72
N LYS A 214 18.09 15.22 -6.54
CA LYS A 214 17.41 15.25 -5.24
C LYS A 214 18.06 14.29 -4.24
N MET A 215 18.44 13.11 -4.68
CA MET A 215 19.13 12.11 -3.87
C MET A 215 20.52 12.56 -3.41
N ASP A 216 21.25 13.30 -4.26
CA ASP A 216 22.58 13.83 -3.94
C ASP A 216 22.54 14.85 -2.79
N ARG A 217 21.38 15.50 -2.59
CA ARG A 217 21.17 16.49 -1.52
C ARG A 217 20.54 15.90 -0.26
N ALA A 218 19.97 14.69 -0.35
CA ALA A 218 19.26 14.06 0.74
C ALA A 218 20.23 13.34 1.68
N THR A 219 19.95 13.40 2.99
CA THR A 219 20.84 12.75 3.98
C THR A 219 20.38 11.35 4.38
N ASP A 220 19.08 11.07 4.26
CA ASP A 220 18.46 9.79 4.55
C ASP A 220 17.52 9.42 3.38
N VAL A 221 17.52 8.14 2.98
CA VAL A 221 16.64 7.64 1.92
C VAL A 221 15.15 7.85 2.23
N LYS A 222 14.76 8.00 3.50
CA LYS A 222 13.37 8.31 3.89
C LYS A 222 12.87 9.63 3.29
N GLU A 223 13.76 10.59 3.07
CA GLU A 223 13.42 11.91 2.50
C GLU A 223 13.13 11.82 1.00
N VAL A 224 13.66 10.78 0.35
CA VAL A 224 13.68 10.60 -1.12
C VAL A 224 13.33 9.17 -1.50
N PHE A 225 12.46 8.51 -0.74
CA PHE A 225 12.24 7.06 -0.85
C PHE A 225 11.75 6.66 -2.25
N ILE A 226 10.79 7.40 -2.80
CA ILE A 226 10.22 7.12 -4.13
C ILE A 226 11.27 7.39 -5.22
N GLU A 227 12.04 8.48 -5.09
CA GLU A 227 13.11 8.84 -6.01
C GLU A 227 14.24 7.80 -6.00
N ALA A 228 14.64 7.33 -4.82
CA ALA A 228 15.65 6.30 -4.65
C ALA A 228 15.19 4.96 -5.25
N MET A 229 13.92 4.59 -5.09
CA MET A 229 13.36 3.43 -5.79
C MET A 229 13.37 3.63 -7.31
N PHE A 230 12.99 4.81 -7.80
CA PHE A 230 12.99 5.13 -9.23
C PHE A 230 14.39 4.96 -9.83
N VAL A 231 15.40 5.60 -9.22
CA VAL A 231 16.80 5.53 -9.63
C VAL A 231 17.32 4.10 -9.54
N PHE A 232 17.04 3.39 -8.45
CA PHE A 232 17.43 1.99 -8.29
C PHE A 232 16.92 1.12 -9.45
N TYR A 233 15.64 1.21 -9.81
CA TYR A 233 15.10 0.36 -10.88
C TYR A 233 15.68 0.70 -12.25
N VAL A 234 15.86 1.98 -12.58
CA VAL A 234 16.51 2.40 -13.84
C VAL A 234 17.92 1.84 -13.92
N GLU A 235 18.68 1.97 -12.83
CA GLU A 235 20.07 1.51 -12.77
C GLU A 235 20.19 -0.01 -12.74
N ALA A 236 19.28 -0.70 -12.07
CA ALA A 236 19.26 -2.16 -12.02
C ALA A 236 18.89 -2.76 -13.39
N ASP A 237 18.04 -2.08 -14.16
CA ASP A 237 17.73 -2.46 -15.55
C ASP A 237 18.92 -2.25 -16.49
N ARG A 238 19.71 -1.20 -16.25
CA ARG A 238 20.86 -0.82 -17.08
C ARG A 238 22.13 -1.60 -16.77
N ASP A 239 22.48 -1.68 -15.49
CA ASP A 239 23.79 -2.13 -14.99
C ASP A 239 23.71 -3.47 -14.24
N GLY A 240 22.49 -3.98 -14.00
CA GLY A 240 22.23 -5.14 -13.15
C GLY A 240 21.99 -4.78 -11.69
N ILE A 241 21.35 -5.70 -10.96
CA ILE A 241 20.88 -5.45 -9.58
C ILE A 241 22.01 -5.18 -8.58
N MET A 242 23.15 -5.87 -8.70
CA MET A 242 24.26 -5.75 -7.73
C MET A 242 24.92 -4.36 -7.77
N PRO A 243 25.39 -3.84 -8.92
CA PRO A 243 25.94 -2.48 -8.97
C PRO A 243 24.95 -1.40 -8.53
N ALA A 244 23.66 -1.57 -8.89
CA ALA A 244 22.62 -0.62 -8.53
C ALA A 244 22.35 -0.57 -7.02
N ILE A 245 22.22 -1.74 -6.37
CA ILE A 245 21.95 -1.77 -4.92
C ILE A 245 23.16 -1.32 -4.10
N ASP A 246 24.37 -1.60 -4.56
CA ASP A 246 25.61 -1.20 -3.87
C ASP A 246 25.74 0.32 -3.80
N ARG A 247 25.39 1.02 -4.88
CA ARG A 247 25.35 2.49 -4.87
C ARG A 247 24.36 3.02 -3.84
N GLN A 248 23.14 2.47 -3.81
CA GLN A 248 22.08 2.91 -2.88
C GLN A 248 22.45 2.66 -1.42
N ILE A 249 22.93 1.46 -1.09
CA ILE A 249 23.30 1.09 0.27
C ILE A 249 24.49 1.92 0.76
N ASN A 250 25.49 2.15 -0.09
CA ASN A 250 26.67 2.92 0.30
C ASN A 250 26.36 4.41 0.45
N HIS A 251 25.57 4.98 -0.46
CA HIS A 251 25.18 6.39 -0.43
C HIS A 251 24.39 6.74 0.84
N PHE A 252 23.33 5.98 1.13
CA PHE A 252 22.46 6.25 2.28
C PHE A 252 22.83 5.48 3.56
N ARG A 253 23.88 4.64 3.51
CA ARG A 253 24.33 3.80 4.63
C ARG A 253 23.19 2.96 5.24
N ILE A 254 22.38 2.36 4.36
CA ILE A 254 21.17 1.62 4.75
C ILE A 254 21.54 0.41 5.62
N LYS A 255 20.90 0.27 6.78
CA LYS A 255 21.12 -0.83 7.74
C LYS A 255 19.78 -1.36 8.25
N PRO A 256 19.72 -2.63 8.72
CA PRO A 256 18.51 -3.16 9.33
C PRO A 256 18.04 -2.32 10.52
N ASP A 257 16.82 -1.79 10.43
CA ASP A 257 16.16 -1.08 11.52
C ASP A 257 14.65 -1.32 11.44
N LYS A 258 14.08 -1.85 12.53
CA LYS A 258 12.63 -2.13 12.61
C LYS A 258 11.78 -0.87 12.50
N LYS A 259 12.26 0.28 13.02
CA LYS A 259 11.51 1.54 12.94
C LYS A 259 11.46 2.08 11.52
N SER A 260 12.51 1.83 10.75
CA SER A 260 12.66 2.28 9.36
C SER A 260 12.34 1.19 8.33
N ALA A 261 11.77 0.05 8.74
CA ALA A 261 11.58 -1.14 7.90
C ALA A 261 10.71 -0.88 6.65
N ILE A 262 9.83 0.12 6.69
CA ILE A 262 9.03 0.54 5.52
C ILE A 262 9.92 1.12 4.42
N TYR A 263 10.91 1.93 4.80
CA TYR A 263 11.77 2.65 3.88
C TYR A 263 13.02 1.85 3.52
N TYR A 264 13.63 1.16 4.49
CA TYR A 264 14.88 0.43 4.27
C TYR A 264 14.65 -1.01 3.79
N GLY A 265 13.51 -1.60 4.15
CA GLY A 265 13.19 -3.00 3.87
C GLY A 265 13.35 -3.40 2.39
N PRO A 266 12.82 -2.62 1.42
CA PRO A 266 13.00 -2.94 0.00
C PRO A 266 14.48 -3.00 -0.43
N PHE A 267 15.30 -2.05 0.00
CA PHE A 267 16.73 -2.01 -0.35
C PHE A 267 17.51 -3.15 0.30
N LEU A 268 17.21 -3.47 1.56
CA LEU A 268 17.81 -4.61 2.25
C LEU A 268 17.46 -5.92 1.54
N GLU A 269 16.21 -6.08 1.12
CA GLU A 269 15.77 -7.25 0.37
C GLU A 269 16.41 -7.33 -1.01
N TRP A 270 16.51 -6.23 -1.77
CA TRP A 270 17.22 -6.22 -3.05
C TRP A 270 18.70 -6.55 -2.90
N ARG A 271 19.34 -6.20 -1.78
CA ARG A 271 20.72 -6.60 -1.50
C ARG A 271 20.83 -8.08 -1.24
N MET A 272 19.91 -8.65 -0.45
CA MET A 272 19.82 -10.10 -0.27
C MET A 272 19.64 -10.81 -1.62
N LEU A 273 18.76 -10.28 -2.48
CA LEU A 273 18.48 -10.82 -3.81
C LEU A 273 19.71 -10.74 -4.71
N ALA A 274 20.40 -9.61 -4.74
CA ALA A 274 21.65 -9.46 -5.48
C ALA A 274 22.70 -10.47 -5.03
N ASP A 275 22.90 -10.63 -3.72
CA ASP A 275 23.81 -11.61 -3.13
C ASP A 275 23.43 -13.05 -3.57
N ALA A 276 22.16 -13.42 -3.42
CA ALA A 276 21.63 -14.72 -3.83
C ALA A 276 21.80 -15.00 -5.34
N LEU A 277 21.60 -13.99 -6.18
CA LEU A 277 21.78 -14.07 -7.64
C LEU A 277 23.25 -14.07 -8.07
N CYS A 278 24.18 -13.62 -7.23
CA CYS A 278 25.63 -13.74 -7.46
C CYS A 278 26.24 -15.00 -6.84
N GLY A 279 25.48 -15.76 -6.03
CA GLY A 279 25.92 -17.00 -5.40
C GLY A 279 26.53 -16.81 -4.01
N THR A 280 26.39 -15.64 -3.41
CA THR A 280 26.81 -15.34 -2.04
C THR A 280 25.63 -15.55 -1.09
N LEU A 281 25.55 -16.71 -0.43
CA LEU A 281 24.51 -17.02 0.56
C LEU A 281 25.12 -17.18 1.95
N ASP A 282 25.46 -16.07 2.59
CA ASP A 282 25.81 -16.05 4.00
C ASP A 282 24.54 -16.01 4.86
N ASN A 283 24.26 -17.10 5.56
CA ASN A 283 23.05 -17.24 6.39
C ASN A 283 22.99 -16.20 7.53
N GLN A 284 24.13 -15.82 8.11
CA GLN A 284 24.17 -14.82 9.17
C GLN A 284 23.80 -13.45 8.61
N LYS A 285 24.47 -13.03 7.52
CA LYS A 285 24.21 -11.76 6.85
C LYS A 285 22.78 -11.65 6.31
N LEU A 286 22.24 -12.73 5.73
CA LEU A 286 20.85 -12.79 5.27
C LEU A 286 19.86 -12.65 6.43
N SER A 287 20.13 -13.29 7.57
CA SER A 287 19.28 -13.19 8.76
C SER A 287 19.29 -11.77 9.36
N GLU A 288 20.44 -11.09 9.33
CA GLU A 288 20.56 -9.69 9.75
C GLU A 288 19.74 -8.75 8.85
N TYR A 289 19.86 -8.87 7.52
CA TYR A 289 19.05 -8.08 6.59
C TYR A 289 17.56 -8.38 6.69
N ALA A 290 17.19 -9.65 6.80
CA ALA A 290 15.80 -10.08 6.96
C ALA A 290 15.10 -9.42 8.16
N ALA A 291 15.82 -9.12 9.25
CA ALA A 291 15.28 -8.44 10.41
C ALA A 291 14.78 -7.01 10.13
N GLY A 292 15.27 -6.38 9.04
CA GLY A 292 14.86 -5.07 8.57
C GLY A 292 13.79 -5.08 7.47
N VAL A 293 13.35 -6.25 7.00
CA VAL A 293 12.34 -6.36 5.92
C VAL A 293 10.94 -6.43 6.52
N SER A 294 10.08 -5.48 6.13
CA SER A 294 8.70 -5.40 6.57
C SER A 294 7.78 -6.40 5.85
N SER A 295 6.81 -6.95 6.57
CA SER A 295 5.74 -7.79 6.02
C SER A 295 4.66 -7.01 5.26
N LEU A 296 4.79 -5.68 5.14
CA LEU A 296 3.82 -4.81 4.47
C LEU A 296 3.82 -4.97 2.95
N SER A 297 4.96 -5.32 2.36
CA SER A 297 5.06 -5.66 0.93
C SER A 297 5.05 -7.17 0.78
N ASP A 298 3.89 -7.74 0.40
CA ASP A 298 3.69 -9.19 0.25
C ASP A 298 4.77 -9.82 -0.66
N GLY A 299 5.14 -9.16 -1.76
CA GLY A 299 6.12 -9.67 -2.73
C GLY A 299 7.53 -9.68 -2.18
N THR A 300 7.98 -8.53 -1.68
CA THR A 300 9.29 -8.34 -1.03
C THR A 300 9.47 -9.29 0.15
N TYR A 301 8.47 -9.37 1.04
CA TYR A 301 8.56 -10.22 2.22
C TYR A 301 8.63 -11.71 1.86
N SER A 302 7.80 -12.17 0.92
CA SER A 302 7.84 -13.56 0.46
C SER A 302 9.18 -13.91 -0.20
N ARG A 303 9.78 -12.98 -0.96
CA ARG A 303 11.09 -13.21 -1.57
C ARG A 303 12.21 -13.29 -0.54
N MET A 304 12.17 -12.42 0.48
CA MET A 304 13.05 -12.54 1.64
C MET A 304 12.91 -13.91 2.32
N GLN A 305 11.68 -14.39 2.56
CA GLN A 305 11.45 -15.71 3.14
C GLN A 305 11.99 -16.84 2.26
N ALA A 306 11.90 -16.71 0.93
CA ALA A 306 12.49 -17.66 0.00
C ALA A 306 14.01 -17.74 0.14
N MET A 307 14.70 -16.60 0.23
CA MET A 307 16.15 -16.54 0.40
C MET A 307 16.62 -17.09 1.75
N VAL A 308 15.89 -16.81 2.83
CA VAL A 308 16.18 -17.36 4.17
C VAL A 308 15.92 -18.86 4.25
N ALA A 309 14.87 -19.36 3.60
CA ALA A 309 14.63 -20.81 3.52
C ALA A 309 15.74 -21.49 2.71
N TRP A 310 16.17 -20.88 1.60
CA TRP A 310 17.23 -21.40 0.75
C TRP A 310 18.58 -21.46 1.47
N SER A 311 18.96 -20.41 2.23
CA SER A 311 20.21 -20.41 3.02
C SER A 311 20.24 -21.48 4.11
N ARG A 312 19.07 -21.98 4.52
CA ARG A 312 18.88 -23.07 5.48
C ARG A 312 18.71 -24.44 4.84
N GLN A 313 18.96 -24.54 3.52
CA GLN A 313 18.83 -25.77 2.74
C GLN A 313 17.38 -26.33 2.70
N ASP A 314 16.37 -25.50 2.96
CA ASP A 314 14.95 -25.87 2.86
C ASP A 314 14.42 -25.46 1.48
N GLY A 315 14.78 -26.26 0.46
CA GLY A 315 14.47 -25.99 -0.95
C GLY A 315 12.97 -25.95 -1.25
N ASP A 316 12.18 -26.81 -0.59
CA ASP A 316 10.74 -26.87 -0.78
C ASP A 316 10.04 -25.59 -0.28
N LYS A 317 10.37 -25.13 0.93
CA LYS A 317 9.85 -23.83 1.41
C LYS A 317 10.37 -22.68 0.57
N ALA A 318 11.63 -22.72 0.14
CA ALA A 318 12.20 -21.67 -0.71
C ALA A 318 11.44 -21.53 -2.04
N LEU A 319 11.06 -22.65 -2.67
CA LEU A 319 10.27 -22.64 -3.90
C LEU A 319 8.81 -22.21 -3.67
N MET A 320 8.20 -22.64 -2.57
CA MET A 320 6.87 -22.19 -2.17
C MET A 320 6.83 -20.68 -2.01
N TYR A 321 7.75 -20.10 -1.23
CA TYR A 321 7.83 -18.65 -1.02
C TYR A 321 8.19 -17.88 -2.30
N SER A 322 9.02 -18.45 -3.18
CA SER A 322 9.31 -17.83 -4.48
C SER A 322 8.05 -17.71 -5.36
N LYS A 323 7.15 -18.69 -5.28
CA LYS A 323 5.85 -18.65 -5.98
C LYS A 323 4.93 -17.59 -5.37
N GLU A 324 4.92 -17.45 -4.05
CA GLU A 324 4.16 -16.39 -3.36
C GLU A 324 4.68 -14.99 -3.72
N ALA A 325 6.01 -14.83 -3.78
CA ALA A 325 6.67 -13.59 -4.17
C ALA A 325 6.32 -13.12 -5.59
N PHE A 326 6.05 -14.06 -6.50
CA PHE A 326 5.68 -13.73 -7.88
C PHE A 326 4.26 -13.17 -8.01
N ALA A 327 3.35 -13.56 -7.12
CA ALA A 327 1.92 -13.29 -7.27
C ALA A 327 1.54 -11.79 -7.34
N PRO A 328 2.14 -10.88 -6.54
CA PRO A 328 1.83 -9.44 -6.61
C PRO A 328 2.27 -8.79 -7.92
N TYR A 329 3.35 -9.28 -8.53
CA TYR A 329 3.97 -8.64 -9.69
C TYR A 329 3.51 -9.21 -11.02
N GLU A 330 2.74 -10.29 -11.05
CA GLU A 330 2.47 -11.06 -12.26
C GLU A 330 1.93 -10.23 -13.45
N LYS A 331 1.05 -9.27 -13.17
CA LYS A 331 0.42 -8.40 -14.19
C LYS A 331 0.93 -6.97 -14.17
N LEU A 332 1.92 -6.69 -13.33
CA LEU A 332 2.40 -5.35 -13.09
C LEU A 332 3.40 -4.95 -14.18
N ASN A 333 3.11 -3.91 -14.96
CA ASN A 333 4.10 -3.39 -15.90
C ASN A 333 5.17 -2.58 -15.15
N GLY A 334 5.95 -1.76 -15.85
CA GLY A 334 6.87 -0.87 -15.15
C GLY A 334 7.97 -1.65 -14.43
N PHE A 335 8.17 -1.30 -13.16
CA PHE A 335 9.13 -1.99 -12.30
C PHE A 335 8.77 -3.47 -12.09
N GLY A 336 7.49 -3.82 -12.22
CA GLY A 336 7.00 -5.19 -12.08
C GLY A 336 7.62 -6.16 -13.09
N VAL A 337 8.14 -5.64 -14.21
CA VAL A 337 8.92 -6.44 -15.18
C VAL A 337 10.16 -7.02 -14.52
N LEU A 338 10.98 -6.18 -13.89
CA LEU A 338 12.22 -6.60 -13.22
C LEU A 338 11.94 -7.47 -12.00
N GLU A 339 10.95 -7.11 -11.19
CA GLU A 339 10.56 -7.89 -10.01
C GLU A 339 10.18 -9.33 -10.38
N ARG A 340 9.49 -9.54 -11.52
CA ARG A 340 9.20 -10.88 -12.04
C ARG A 340 10.44 -11.60 -12.53
N GLU A 341 11.31 -10.92 -13.27
CA GLU A 341 12.53 -11.50 -13.83
C GLU A 341 13.46 -11.98 -12.71
N TRP A 342 13.74 -11.12 -11.72
CA TRP A 342 14.57 -11.48 -10.58
C TRP A 342 13.97 -12.61 -9.76
N THR A 343 12.65 -12.61 -9.53
CA THR A 343 11.98 -13.70 -8.81
C THR A 343 12.09 -15.03 -9.57
N ARG A 344 12.02 -15.02 -10.90
CA ARG A 344 12.25 -16.23 -11.72
C ARG A 344 13.71 -16.68 -11.68
N MET A 345 14.66 -15.75 -11.74
CA MET A 345 16.09 -16.06 -11.63
C MET A 345 16.40 -16.73 -10.28
N LEU A 346 15.86 -16.18 -9.18
CA LEU A 346 15.99 -16.77 -7.85
C LEU A 346 15.40 -18.19 -7.81
N ALA A 347 14.17 -18.38 -8.27
CA ALA A 347 13.54 -19.69 -8.31
C ALA A 347 14.33 -20.71 -9.13
N THR A 348 14.90 -20.30 -10.26
CA THR A 348 15.77 -21.15 -11.08
C THR A 348 17.02 -21.56 -10.32
N ARG A 349 17.70 -20.62 -9.64
CA ARG A 349 18.89 -20.95 -8.82
C ARG A 349 18.57 -21.93 -7.69
N ILE A 350 17.47 -21.71 -6.97
CA ILE A 350 17.00 -22.63 -5.92
C ILE A 350 16.82 -24.05 -6.48
N ARG A 351 16.16 -24.20 -7.64
CA ARG A 351 15.96 -25.51 -8.29
C ARG A 351 17.27 -26.16 -8.70
N THR A 352 18.20 -25.40 -9.28
CA THR A 352 19.48 -25.93 -9.73
C THR A 352 20.32 -26.42 -8.54
N SER A 353 20.37 -25.65 -7.45
CA SER A 353 21.08 -26.07 -6.23
C SER A 353 20.48 -27.33 -5.59
N ALA A 354 19.15 -27.47 -5.59
CA ALA A 354 18.50 -28.67 -5.06
C ALA A 354 18.85 -29.94 -5.86
N LYS A 355 19.09 -29.82 -7.17
CA LYS A 355 19.49 -30.94 -8.05
C LYS A 355 20.96 -31.33 -7.91
N THR A 356 21.81 -30.48 -7.34
CA THR A 356 23.24 -30.77 -7.11
C THR A 356 23.46 -31.51 -5.78
N ILE A 357 22.46 -31.51 -4.88
CA ILE A 357 22.53 -32.10 -3.54
C ILE A 357 21.83 -33.47 -3.48
N ALA A 358 20.96 -33.77 -4.46
CA ALA A 358 20.35 -35.09 -4.67
C ALA A 358 21.19 -35.92 -5.65
#